data_AF-A0A6N7IUZ8-F1
#
_entry.id   AF-A0A6N7IUZ8-F1
#
_cell.length_a   1.000
_cell.length_b   1.000
_cell.length_c   1.000
_cell.angle_alpha   90.00
_cell.angle_beta   90.00
_cell.angle_gamma   90.00
#
_symmetry.space_group_name_H-M   'P 1'
#
loop_
_entity.id
_entity.type
_entity.pdbx_description
1 polymer ?
#
loop_
_entity_poly.entity_id
_entity_poly.type
_entity_poly.pdbx_seq_one_letter_code
_entity_poly.pdbx_strand_id
1 'polypeptide(L)'
;MTTDKRTYHENSQAWIYRFPKEACQACELRETCTKNKNGRTISVNKYYQVQMEALAYSKTEEYKQEIKKRCPIEGTGAELVYHHGLRRARYWGTLKVEFQAVFTALAVNIKRWARIRLASMKTAKIRHAV
;
A
#
# COMPACT_ATOMS: atom_id res chain seq x y z
N MET A 1 -36.37 -1.86 6.65
CA MET A 1 -35.23 -1.34 5.86
C MET A 1 -34.44 -2.52 5.28
N THR A 2 -35.00 -3.19 4.27
CA THR A 2 -34.36 -4.36 3.65
C THR A 2 -33.97 -3.99 2.24
N THR A 3 -32.73 -4.33 1.87
CA THR A 3 -32.26 -4.22 0.49
C THR A 3 -32.98 -5.28 -0.33
N ASP A 4 -33.86 -4.87 -1.24
CA ASP A 4 -34.69 -5.82 -1.99
C ASP A 4 -33.87 -6.74 -2.90
N LYS A 5 -32.66 -6.30 -3.30
CA LYS A 5 -31.78 -7.07 -4.19
C LYS A 5 -30.31 -6.87 -3.82
N ARG A 6 -29.59 -7.99 -3.68
CA ARG A 6 -28.12 -8.03 -3.66
C ARG A 6 -27.60 -8.80 -4.86
N THR A 7 -26.56 -8.28 -5.52
CA THR A 7 -25.92 -8.91 -6.68
C THR A 7 -24.42 -8.92 -6.49
N TYR A 8 -23.77 -10.05 -6.76
CA TYR A 8 -22.32 -10.14 -6.77
C TYR A 8 -21.77 -9.70 -8.11
N HIS A 9 -20.75 -8.84 -8.10
CA HIS A 9 -20.03 -8.43 -9.30
C HIS A 9 -18.61 -9.02 -9.26
N GLU A 10 -18.29 -9.90 -10.20
CA GLU A 10 -17.01 -10.60 -10.25
C GLU A 10 -15.83 -9.63 -10.52
N ASN A 11 -15.98 -8.71 -11.48
CA ASN A 11 -14.94 -7.75 -11.84
C ASN A 11 -14.50 -6.86 -10.66
N SER A 12 -15.44 -6.45 -9.82
CA SER A 12 -15.17 -5.61 -8.64
C SER A 12 -15.05 -6.42 -7.34
N GLN A 13 -15.24 -7.74 -7.41
CA GLN A 13 -15.24 -8.66 -6.28
C GLN A 13 -16.07 -8.16 -5.09
N ALA A 14 -17.24 -7.59 -5.38
CA ALA A 14 -18.04 -6.87 -4.41
C ALA A 14 -19.53 -7.26 -4.48
N TRP A 15 -20.15 -7.27 -3.32
CA TRP A 15 -21.60 -7.35 -3.18
C TRP A 15 -22.21 -5.96 -3.35
N ILE A 16 -23.07 -5.83 -4.35
CA ILE A 16 -23.82 -4.59 -4.59
C ILE A 16 -25.22 -4.73 -4.00
N TYR A 17 -25.54 -3.81 -3.11
CA TYR A 17 -26.82 -3.66 -2.46
C TYR A 17 -27.54 -2.46 -3.06
N ARG A 18 -28.72 -2.70 -3.65
CA ARG A 18 -29.57 -1.64 -4.20
C ARG A 18 -30.78 -1.45 -3.31
N PHE A 19 -30.99 -0.22 -2.86
CA PHE A 19 -32.17 0.16 -2.10
C PHE A 19 -33.27 0.62 -3.07
N PRO A 20 -34.52 0.19 -2.86
CA PRO A 20 -35.63 0.61 -3.70
C PRO A 20 -35.84 2.13 -3.60
N LYS A 21 -36.28 2.72 -4.70
CA LYS A 21 -36.45 4.17 -4.83
C LYS A 21 -37.47 4.68 -3.83
N GLU A 22 -38.57 3.95 -3.66
CA GLU A 22 -39.71 4.27 -2.81
C GLU A 22 -39.28 4.37 -1.35
N ALA A 23 -38.51 3.38 -0.86
CA ALA A 23 -37.97 3.41 0.50
C ALA A 23 -36.96 4.55 0.68
N CYS A 24 -36.14 4.85 -0.33
CA CYS A 24 -35.24 5.99 -0.26
C CYS A 24 -35.97 7.34 -0.38
N GLN A 25 -37.16 7.42 -0.97
CA GLN A 25 -37.96 8.65 -1.07
C GLN A 25 -38.71 8.94 0.22
N ALA A 26 -39.22 7.90 0.89
CA ALA A 26 -39.88 8.01 2.18
C ALA A 26 -38.91 8.19 3.37
N CYS A 27 -37.59 8.23 3.12
CA CYS A 27 -36.58 8.32 4.17
C CYS A 27 -36.27 9.78 4.52
N GLU A 28 -36.45 10.14 5.79
CA GLU A 28 -36.14 11.49 6.33
C GLU A 28 -34.68 11.88 6.14
N LEU A 29 -33.76 10.90 6.17
CA LEU A 29 -32.33 11.12 5.98
C LEU A 29 -31.92 11.22 4.50
N ARG A 30 -32.86 11.21 3.54
CA ARG A 30 -32.54 11.17 2.10
C ARG A 30 -31.61 12.30 1.69
N GLU A 31 -31.87 13.52 2.16
CA GLU A 31 -31.12 14.72 1.79
C GLU A 31 -29.63 14.62 2.12
N THR A 32 -29.29 13.98 3.25
CA THR A 32 -27.90 13.76 3.69
C THR A 32 -27.33 12.41 3.23
N CYS A 33 -28.19 11.46 2.87
CA CYS A 33 -27.82 10.08 2.55
C CYS A 33 -27.46 9.86 1.07
N THR A 34 -28.26 10.39 0.13
CA THR A 34 -28.01 10.19 -1.30
C THR A 34 -28.68 11.24 -2.19
N LYS A 35 -27.94 11.73 -3.19
CA LYS A 35 -28.48 12.61 -4.25
C LYS A 35 -29.06 11.82 -5.44
N ASN A 36 -28.99 10.50 -5.42
CA ASN A 36 -29.42 9.67 -6.55
C ASN A 36 -30.96 9.58 -6.61
N LYS A 37 -31.51 9.85 -7.80
CA LYS A 37 -32.96 9.75 -8.08
C LYS A 37 -33.48 8.31 -8.01
N ASN A 38 -32.62 7.31 -8.25
CA ASN A 38 -32.99 5.89 -8.33
C ASN A 38 -32.75 5.12 -7.01
N GLY A 39 -32.44 5.83 -5.92
CA GLY A 39 -32.14 5.20 -4.62
C GLY A 39 -30.65 4.99 -4.37
N ARG A 40 -30.30 4.65 -3.12
CA ARG A 40 -28.91 4.43 -2.72
C ARG A 40 -28.41 3.09 -3.23
N THR A 41 -27.18 3.06 -3.72
CA THR A 41 -26.46 1.81 -4.04
C THR A 41 -25.22 1.76 -3.17
N ILE A 42 -25.00 0.64 -2.48
CA ILE A 42 -23.83 0.41 -1.64
C ILE A 42 -23.07 -0.78 -2.20
N SER A 43 -21.76 -0.62 -2.37
CA SER A 43 -20.86 -1.71 -2.74
C SER A 43 -20.05 -2.12 -1.51
N VAL A 44 -20.10 -3.40 -1.15
CA VAL A 44 -19.31 -3.98 -0.07
C VAL A 44 -18.35 -4.99 -0.68
N ASN A 45 -17.05 -4.67 -0.63
CA ASN A 45 -16.01 -5.56 -1.12
C ASN A 45 -16.01 -6.87 -0.30
N LYS A 46 -15.74 -8.01 -0.94
CA LYS A 46 -15.61 -9.30 -0.23
C LYS A 46 -14.54 -9.28 0.87
N TYR A 47 -13.54 -8.41 0.75
CA TYR A 47 -12.46 -8.22 1.74
C TYR A 47 -12.76 -7.13 2.77
N TYR A 48 -13.98 -6.62 2.85
CA TYR A 48 -14.32 -5.52 3.75
C TYR A 48 -13.93 -5.80 5.21
N GLN A 49 -14.18 -7.01 5.71
CA GLN A 49 -13.81 -7.39 7.08
C GLN A 49 -12.29 -7.31 7.30
N VAL A 50 -11.49 -7.90 6.41
CA VAL A 50 -10.02 -7.84 6.45
C VAL A 50 -9.52 -6.40 6.40
N GLN A 51 -10.15 -5.54 5.59
CA GLN A 51 -9.80 -4.12 5.52
C GLN A 51 -10.13 -3.40 6.83
N MET A 52 -11.27 -3.69 7.45
CA MET A 52 -11.64 -3.09 8.74
C MET A 52 -10.70 -3.54 9.86
N GLU A 53 -10.30 -4.81 9.89
CA GLU A 53 -9.30 -5.35 10.82
C GLU A 53 -7.95 -4.67 10.63
N ALA A 54 -7.47 -4.55 9.38
CA ALA A 54 -6.23 -3.84 9.07
C ALA A 54 -6.29 -2.36 9.47
N LEU A 55 -7.44 -1.70 9.28
CA LEU A 55 -7.65 -0.31 9.72
C LEU A 55 -7.65 -0.20 11.26
N ALA A 56 -8.28 -1.14 11.96
CA ALA A 56 -8.23 -1.18 13.42
C ALA A 56 -6.79 -1.39 13.92
N TYR A 57 -6.07 -2.33 13.32
CA TYR A 57 -4.66 -2.58 13.61
C TYR A 57 -3.77 -1.36 13.34
N SER A 58 -4.04 -0.61 12.26
CA SER A 58 -3.26 0.58 11.90
C SER A 58 -3.29 1.70 12.96
N LYS A 59 -4.28 1.67 13.87
CA LYS A 59 -4.42 2.66 14.95
C LYS A 59 -3.62 2.29 16.19
N THR A 60 -3.06 1.08 16.28
CA THR A 60 -2.33 0.64 17.47
C THR A 60 -0.89 1.15 17.48
N GLU A 61 -0.25 1.16 18.65
CA GLU A 61 1.15 1.58 18.79
C GLU A 61 2.11 0.55 18.17
N GLU A 62 1.76 -0.74 18.19
CA GLU A 62 2.54 -1.81 17.58
C GLU A 62 2.68 -1.55 16.07
N TYR A 63 1.58 -1.21 15.40
CA TYR A 63 1.63 -0.84 13.98
C TYR A 63 2.51 0.38 13.73
N LYS A 64 2.46 1.41 14.59
CA LYS A 64 3.35 2.58 14.47
C LYS A 64 4.83 2.22 14.60
N GLN A 65 5.17 1.20 15.38
CA GLN A 65 6.54 0.70 15.45
C GLN A 65 6.92 -0.12 14.21
N GLU A 66 6.01 -0.93 13.69
CA GLU A 66 6.23 -1.70 12.48
C GLU A 66 6.39 -0.82 11.23
N ILE A 67 5.53 0.19 11.06
CA ILE A 67 5.58 1.06 9.89
C ILE A 67 6.89 1.86 9.82
N LYS A 68 7.50 2.20 10.97
CA LYS A 68 8.82 2.85 11.01
C LYS A 68 9.91 2.00 10.36
N LYS A 69 9.80 0.67 10.42
CA LYS A 69 10.73 -0.26 9.75
C LYS A 69 10.61 -0.22 8.23
N ARG A 70 9.48 0.28 7.68
CA ARG A 70 9.26 0.42 6.23
C ARG A 70 9.87 1.69 5.63
N CYS A 71 10.01 2.76 6.40
CA CYS A 71 10.57 4.03 5.91
C CYS A 71 11.93 3.87 5.16
N PRO A 72 12.89 3.05 5.65
CA PRO A 72 14.12 2.77 4.90
C PRO A 72 13.93 2.09 3.54
N ILE A 73 12.82 1.35 3.34
CA ILE A 73 12.53 0.65 2.08
C ILE A 73 12.23 1.67 0.98
N GLU A 74 11.39 2.66 1.26
CA GLU A 74 11.04 3.72 0.31
C GLU A 74 12.27 4.55 -0.08
N GLY A 75 13.12 4.89 0.90
CA GLY A 75 14.39 5.56 0.65
C GLY A 75 15.34 4.72 -0.23
N THR A 76 15.33 3.41 -0.07
CA THR A 76 16.13 2.49 -0.93
C THR A 76 15.57 2.43 -2.35
N GLY A 77 14.24 2.39 -2.50
CA GLY A 77 13.59 2.46 -3.81
C GLY A 77 13.91 3.77 -4.53
N ALA A 78 13.88 4.89 -3.81
CA ALA A 78 14.28 6.20 -4.32
C ALA A 78 15.76 6.21 -4.75
N GLU A 79 16.67 5.63 -3.97
CA GLU A 79 18.09 5.49 -4.33
C GLU A 79 18.25 4.71 -5.65
N LEU A 80 17.58 3.56 -5.79
CA LEU A 80 17.60 2.75 -7.00
C LEU A 80 17.10 3.53 -8.24
N VAL A 81 16.00 4.25 -8.08
CA VAL A 81 15.34 4.99 -9.18
C VAL A 81 16.13 6.24 -9.57
N TYR A 82 16.45 7.11 -8.62
CA TYR A 82 16.99 8.44 -8.89
C TYR A 82 18.52 8.46 -9.00
N HIS A 83 19.24 7.62 -8.25
CA HIS A 83 20.70 7.64 -8.22
C HIS A 83 21.33 6.49 -9.03
N HIS A 84 20.60 5.41 -9.27
CA HIS A 84 21.09 4.26 -10.05
C HIS A 84 20.28 3.97 -11.32
N GLY A 85 19.41 4.90 -11.73
CA GLY A 85 18.79 4.91 -13.06
C GLY A 85 17.76 3.82 -13.32
N LEU A 86 17.25 3.14 -12.28
CA LEU A 86 16.32 2.01 -12.43
C LEU A 86 14.98 2.41 -13.11
N ARG A 87 14.65 3.71 -13.14
CA ARG A 87 13.47 4.23 -13.85
C ARG A 87 13.50 4.00 -15.36
N ARG A 88 14.69 3.85 -15.94
CA ARG A 88 14.87 3.70 -17.39
C ARG A 88 15.46 2.33 -17.71
N ALA A 89 14.77 1.59 -18.56
CA ALA A 89 15.32 0.36 -19.14
C ALA A 89 16.41 0.74 -20.16
N ARG A 90 17.64 0.29 -19.92
CA ARG A 90 18.75 0.44 -20.88
C ARG A 90 18.64 -0.55 -22.03
N TYR A 91 18.04 -1.71 -21.76
CA TYR A 91 17.91 -2.82 -22.70
C TYR A 91 16.44 -3.08 -23.03
N TRP A 92 16.23 -3.72 -24.18
CA TRP A 92 14.92 -4.20 -24.60
C TRP A 92 14.69 -5.65 -24.16
N GLY A 93 13.44 -5.97 -23.82
CA GLY A 93 13.03 -7.29 -23.34
C GLY A 93 13.13 -7.46 -21.82
N THR A 94 12.18 -8.20 -21.26
CA THR A 94 12.01 -8.38 -19.81
C THR A 94 13.24 -8.99 -19.14
N LEU A 95 13.83 -10.02 -19.75
CA LEU A 95 15.00 -10.72 -19.20
C LEU A 95 16.20 -9.77 -18.98
N LYS A 96 16.52 -8.93 -19.97
CA LYS A 96 17.67 -8.00 -19.86
C LYS A 96 17.40 -6.87 -18.86
N VAL A 97 16.14 -6.42 -18.78
CA VAL A 97 15.73 -5.42 -17.79
C VAL A 97 15.76 -6.00 -16.37
N GLU A 98 15.38 -7.26 -16.20
CA GLU A 98 15.50 -7.97 -14.93
C GLU A 98 16.97 -8.06 -14.49
N PHE A 99 17.87 -8.47 -15.38
CA PHE A 99 19.31 -8.44 -15.08
C PHE A 99 19.78 -7.04 -14.67
N GLN A 100 19.41 -6.00 -15.42
CA GLN A 100 19.74 -4.61 -15.06
C GLN A 100 19.25 -4.29 -13.63
N ALA A 101 18.00 -4.64 -13.30
CA ALA A 101 17.44 -4.39 -11.98
C ALA A 101 18.20 -5.12 -10.87
N VAL A 102 18.51 -6.40 -11.08
CA VAL A 102 19.26 -7.23 -10.12
C VAL A 102 20.66 -6.69 -9.90
N PHE A 103 21.40 -6.35 -10.96
CA PHE A 103 22.75 -5.78 -10.83
C PHE A 103 22.73 -4.41 -10.16
N THR A 104 21.75 -3.56 -10.47
CA THR A 104 21.57 -2.27 -9.79
C THR A 104 21.28 -2.46 -8.29
N ALA A 105 20.40 -3.39 -7.93
CA ALA A 105 20.11 -3.72 -6.53
C ALA A 105 21.35 -4.27 -5.80
N LEU A 106 22.11 -5.15 -6.46
CA LEU A 106 23.36 -5.69 -5.93
C LEU A 106 24.37 -4.58 -5.63
N ALA A 107 24.56 -3.64 -6.57
CA ALA A 107 25.48 -2.52 -6.38
C ALA A 107 25.09 -1.64 -5.18
N VAL A 108 23.79 -1.32 -5.02
CA VAL A 108 23.28 -0.57 -3.86
C VAL A 108 23.50 -1.33 -2.56
N ASN A 109 23.26 -2.65 -2.55
CA ASN A 109 23.47 -3.50 -1.38
C ASN A 109 24.95 -3.55 -0.97
N ILE A 110 25.87 -3.68 -1.94
CA ILE A 110 27.33 -3.64 -1.68
C ILE A 110 27.73 -2.29 -1.08
N LYS A 111 27.27 -1.18 -1.66
CA LYS A 111 27.53 0.19 -1.15
C LYS A 111 27.03 0.34 0.29
N ARG A 112 25.87 -0.21 0.60
CA ARG A 112 25.30 -0.18 1.95
C ARG A 112 26.10 -1.03 2.93
N TRP A 113 26.49 -2.24 2.55
CA TRP A 113 27.33 -3.13 3.37
C TRP A 113 28.67 -2.47 3.69
N ALA A 114 29.34 -1.91 2.68
CA ALA A 114 30.59 -1.18 2.87
C ALA A 114 30.44 -0.01 3.86
N ARG A 115 29.36 0.78 3.73
CA ARG A 115 29.08 1.89 4.66
C ARG A 115 28.91 1.40 6.10
N ILE A 116 28.17 0.32 6.32
CA ILE A 116 27.96 -0.27 7.65
C ILE A 116 29.27 -0.76 8.24
N ARG A 117 30.09 -1.48 7.45
CA ARG A 117 31.41 -1.97 7.88
C ARG A 117 32.35 -0.84 8.25
N LEU A 118 32.40 0.23 7.45
CA LEU A 118 33.23 1.40 7.75
C LEU A 118 32.76 2.12 9.02
N ALA A 119 31.44 2.25 9.22
CA ALA A 119 30.89 2.85 10.44
C ALA A 119 31.26 2.01 11.68
N SER A 120 31.10 0.68 11.63
CA SER A 120 31.44 -0.19 12.76
C SER A 120 32.93 -0.13 13.12
N MET A 121 33.82 -0.03 12.14
CA MET A 121 35.26 0.13 12.36
C MET A 121 35.59 1.48 13.05
N LYS A 122 34.92 2.57 12.66
CA LYS A 122 35.10 3.88 13.31
C LYS A 122 34.64 3.86 14.78
N THR A 123 33.49 3.24 15.06
CA THR A 123 32.98 3.10 16.44
C THR A 123 33.90 2.25 17.31
N ALA A 124 34.46 1.16 16.78
CA ALA A 124 35.43 0.33 17.49
C ALA A 124 36.72 1.10 17.81
N LYS A 125 37.23 1.88 16.86
CA LYS A 125 38.45 2.70 17.05
C LYS A 125 38.27 3.79 18.11
N ILE A 126 37.08 4.38 18.23
CA ILE A 126 36.76 5.37 19.28
C ILE A 126 36.72 4.70 20.67
N ARG A 127 36.15 3.49 20.78
CA ARG A 127 36.06 2.75 22.05
C ARG A 127 37.40 2.21 22.57
N HIS A 128 38.43 2.12 21.73
CA HIS A 128 39.78 1.71 22.12
C HIS A 128 40.73 2.89 22.36
N ALA A 129 40.28 4.12 22.08
CA ALA A 129 41.05 5.35 22.29
C ALA A 129 40.59 6.15 23.53
N VAL A 130 39.67 5.57 24.32
CA VAL A 130 39.22 6.01 25.65
C VAL A 130 39.71 4.98 26.65
#